data_AF-B0DJ20-F1
#
_entry.id   AF-B0DJ20-F1
#
_cell.length_a   1.000
_cell.length_b   1.000
_cell.length_c   1.000
_cell.angle_alpha   90.00
_cell.angle_beta   90.00
_cell.angle_gamma   90.00
#
_symmetry.space_group_name_H-M   'P 1'
#
loop_
_entity.id
_entity.type
_entity.pdbx_description
1 polymer ?
#
loop_
_entity_poly.entity_id
_entity_poly.type
_entity_poly.pdbx_seq_one_letter_code
_entity_poly.pdbx_strand_id
1 'polypeptide(L)'
;MARASDILSGPDPEGRVRAIKAWLKMKGVQDFEPVSLFCDQLGKETVGEIKRMADEFTKNKSSAQFKKAVVKGIPRQAVLKPAHTYRLQNQHFALGDRVTTVQDSGSVPLSVKGVVIGLNSKTIEVVWDVPIMSGITLGDRCSKCRGSTVEFNTCLNLSNPQFITSTNPKALPPVRNEVPFEPRHGPRPKINPAPGQAPAAGLRPAQPASH
;
A
#
# COMPACT_ATOMS: atom_id res chain seq x y z
N MET A 1 27.01 17.34 22.31
CA MET A 1 25.72 16.75 22.75
C MET A 1 25.31 17.43 24.05
N ALA A 2 24.02 17.75 24.22
CA ALA A 2 23.51 18.25 25.50
C ALA A 2 23.66 17.17 26.59
N ARG A 3 24.10 17.55 27.78
CA ARG A 3 24.19 16.67 28.96
C ARG A 3 22.80 16.54 29.60
N ALA A 4 22.59 15.46 30.37
CA ALA A 4 21.32 15.25 31.08
C ALA A 4 21.00 16.42 32.03
N SER A 5 22.04 16.96 32.67
CA SER A 5 21.99 18.14 33.54
C SER A 5 21.56 19.44 32.82
N ASP A 6 21.71 19.51 31.49
CA ASP A 6 21.36 20.71 30.71
C ASP A 6 19.84 20.81 30.46
N ILE A 7 19.12 19.69 30.63
CA ILE A 7 17.69 19.55 30.30
C ILE A 7 16.84 19.21 31.54
N LEU A 8 17.35 18.38 32.45
CA LEU A 8 16.61 17.92 33.63
C LEU A 8 17.16 18.56 34.90
N SER A 9 16.34 19.37 35.57
CA SER A 9 16.67 19.96 36.88
C SER A 9 16.39 18.98 38.02
N GLY A 10 17.31 18.85 38.98
CA GLY A 10 17.13 18.05 40.21
C GLY A 10 18.32 17.14 40.54
N PRO A 11 18.26 16.41 41.66
CA PRO A 11 19.28 15.43 42.03
C PRO A 11 19.28 14.24 41.05
N ASP A 12 20.48 13.77 40.68
CA ASP A 12 20.73 12.65 39.76
C ASP A 12 19.99 12.74 38.39
N PRO A 13 20.33 13.72 37.53
CA PRO A 13 19.71 13.86 36.21
C PRO A 13 19.94 12.63 35.31
N GLU A 14 21.09 11.96 35.43
CA GLU A 14 21.42 10.73 34.71
C GLU A 14 20.52 9.55 35.11
N GLY A 15 20.24 9.38 36.40
CA GLY A 15 19.28 8.42 36.92
C GLY A 15 17.88 8.65 36.36
N ARG A 16 17.44 9.91 36.28
CA ARG A 16 16.14 10.28 35.70
C ARG A 16 16.06 9.96 34.21
N VAL A 17 17.11 10.22 33.43
CA VAL A 17 17.17 9.81 32.01
C VAL A 17 17.04 8.30 31.86
N ARG A 18 17.71 7.51 32.72
CA ARG A 18 17.60 6.04 32.70
C ARG A 18 16.18 5.58 33.02
N ALA A 19 15.55 6.16 34.05
CA ALA A 19 14.16 5.85 34.40
C ALA A 19 13.18 6.16 33.25
N ILE A 20 13.33 7.31 32.59
CA ILE A 20 12.50 7.70 31.44
C ILE A 20 12.72 6.73 30.27
N LYS A 21 13.97 6.39 29.93
CA LYS A 21 14.27 5.41 28.86
C LYS A 21 13.66 4.04 29.16
N ALA A 22 13.75 3.57 30.41
CA ALA A 22 13.15 2.30 30.82
C ALA A 22 11.62 2.34 30.72
N TRP A 23 10.99 3.45 31.13
CA TRP A 23 9.56 3.64 31.01
C TRP A 23 9.09 3.68 29.54
N LEU A 24 9.80 4.41 28.67
CA LEU A 24 9.51 4.44 27.23
C LEU A 24 9.62 3.07 26.58
N LYS A 25 10.63 2.28 26.98
CA LYS A 25 10.80 0.88 26.54
C LYS A 25 9.65 -0.01 27.02
N MET A 26 9.26 0.11 28.30
CA MET A 26 8.11 -0.62 28.87
C MET A 26 6.80 -0.27 28.13
N LYS A 27 6.67 0.98 27.67
CA LYS A 27 5.50 1.44 26.90
C LYS A 27 5.55 1.08 25.41
N GLY A 28 6.61 0.43 24.91
CA GLY A 28 6.73 0.04 23.50
C GLY A 28 6.94 1.20 22.54
N VAL A 29 7.38 2.38 23.02
CA VAL A 29 7.53 3.59 22.20
C VAL A 29 8.65 3.47 21.15
N GLN A 30 9.51 2.45 21.28
CA GLN A 30 10.60 2.20 20.32
C GLN A 30 10.20 1.25 19.19
N ASP A 31 9.07 0.56 19.31
CA ASP A 31 8.67 -0.51 18.38
C ASP A 31 7.74 0.01 17.27
N PHE A 32 7.65 1.33 17.08
CA PHE A 32 6.87 1.92 16.00
C PHE A 32 7.57 1.73 14.66
N GLU A 33 6.81 1.24 13.68
CA GLU A 33 7.24 1.20 12.30
C GLU A 33 7.38 2.65 11.76
N PRO A 34 8.52 3.04 11.19
CA PRO A 34 8.65 4.32 10.53
C PRO A 34 7.83 4.30 9.22
N VAL A 35 6.76 5.08 9.18
CA VAL A 35 5.90 5.20 7.99
C VAL A 35 6.09 6.57 7.32
N SER A 36 5.96 6.61 6.00
CA SER A 36 5.95 7.87 5.24
C SER A 36 4.74 8.72 5.64
N LEU A 37 4.94 10.03 5.83
CA LEU A 37 3.85 10.98 6.11
C LEU A 37 2.81 11.07 4.98
N PHE A 38 3.19 10.64 3.78
CA PHE A 38 2.34 10.68 2.59
C PHE A 38 1.78 9.29 2.24
N CYS A 39 1.62 8.42 3.25
CA CYS A 39 1.07 7.09 3.09
C CYS A 39 -0.09 6.85 4.05
N ASP A 40 -1.22 6.41 3.50
CA ASP A 40 -2.34 5.90 4.29
C ASP A 40 -2.24 4.37 4.37
N GLN A 41 -2.41 3.80 5.55
CA GLN A 41 -2.33 2.35 5.78
C GLN A 41 -3.41 1.87 6.75
N LEU A 42 -3.89 0.65 6.55
CA LEU A 42 -4.79 -0.03 7.48
C LEU A 42 -4.01 -0.62 8.66
N GLY A 43 -4.62 -0.57 9.85
CA GLY A 43 -4.07 -1.16 11.06
C GLY A 43 -3.96 -2.68 10.97
N LYS A 44 -2.99 -3.25 11.71
CA LYS A 44 -2.70 -4.69 11.73
C LYS A 44 -3.93 -5.55 12.06
N GLU A 45 -4.77 -5.10 12.99
CA GLU A 45 -6.01 -5.79 13.37
C GLU A 45 -6.96 -5.92 12.17
N THR A 46 -7.28 -4.80 11.51
CA THR A 46 -8.15 -4.76 10.33
C THR A 46 -7.60 -5.62 9.19
N VAL A 47 -6.29 -5.59 8.96
CA VAL A 47 -5.64 -6.44 7.94
C VAL A 47 -5.80 -7.92 8.30
N GLY A 48 -5.72 -8.28 9.59
CA GLY A 48 -5.98 -9.62 10.09
C GLY A 48 -7.42 -10.08 9.82
N GLU A 49 -8.41 -9.21 10.02
CA GLU A 49 -9.82 -9.50 9.72
C GLU A 49 -10.08 -9.68 8.23
N ILE A 50 -9.53 -8.78 7.39
CA ILE A 50 -9.60 -8.87 5.92
C ILE A 50 -9.06 -10.22 5.46
N LYS A 51 -7.91 -10.62 5.99
CA LYS A 51 -7.30 -11.92 5.67
C LYS A 51 -8.22 -13.07 6.08
N ARG A 52 -8.76 -13.06 7.31
CA ARG A 52 -9.67 -14.11 7.79
C ARG A 52 -10.86 -14.28 6.85
N MET A 53 -11.50 -13.18 6.47
CA MET A 53 -12.62 -13.19 5.51
C MET A 53 -12.19 -13.74 4.15
N ALA A 54 -11.03 -13.32 3.64
CA ALA A 54 -10.50 -13.83 2.36
C ALA A 54 -10.23 -15.35 2.40
N ASP A 55 -9.72 -15.86 3.52
CA ASP A 55 -9.49 -17.29 3.72
C ASP A 55 -10.81 -18.07 3.78
N GLU A 56 -11.85 -17.54 4.42
CA GLU A 56 -13.19 -18.12 4.44
C GLU A 56 -13.81 -18.17 3.05
N PHE A 57 -13.75 -17.08 2.28
CA PHE A 57 -14.23 -17.06 0.89
C PHE A 57 -13.47 -18.05 0.00
N THR A 58 -12.17 -18.17 0.20
CA THR A 58 -11.33 -19.09 -0.58
C THR A 58 -11.66 -20.54 -0.26
N LYS A 59 -11.92 -20.89 1.02
CA LYS A 59 -12.37 -22.23 1.42
C LYS A 59 -13.72 -22.61 0.82
N ASN A 60 -14.64 -21.65 0.72
CA ASN A 60 -15.99 -21.87 0.20
C ASN A 60 -16.09 -21.78 -1.33
N LYS A 61 -14.98 -21.49 -2.01
CA LYS A 61 -14.94 -21.30 -3.46
C LYS A 61 -15.05 -22.63 -4.18
N SER A 62 -16.14 -22.85 -4.92
CA SER A 62 -16.32 -24.05 -5.75
C SER A 62 -16.13 -23.76 -7.23
N SER A 63 -15.49 -24.67 -7.95
CA SER A 63 -15.29 -24.55 -9.41
C SER A 63 -16.62 -24.57 -10.18
N ALA A 64 -17.67 -25.14 -9.59
CA ALA A 64 -19.02 -25.17 -10.16
C ALA A 64 -19.66 -23.78 -10.31
N GLN A 65 -19.17 -22.76 -9.60
CA GLN A 65 -19.70 -21.39 -9.70
C GLN A 65 -19.19 -20.63 -10.94
N PHE A 66 -18.18 -21.14 -11.65
CA PHE A 66 -17.64 -20.47 -12.84
C PHE A 66 -18.49 -20.74 -14.07
N LYS A 67 -19.28 -19.74 -14.48
CA LYS A 67 -20.00 -19.77 -15.74
C LYS A 67 -19.06 -19.37 -16.88
N LYS A 68 -18.85 -20.28 -17.84
CA LYS A 68 -18.20 -19.95 -19.11
C LYS A 68 -19.24 -19.34 -20.05
N ALA A 69 -18.94 -18.17 -20.60
CA ALA A 69 -19.77 -17.52 -21.60
C ALA A 69 -18.92 -17.22 -22.84
N VAL A 70 -19.42 -17.57 -24.03
CA VAL A 70 -18.80 -17.20 -25.30
C VAL A 70 -19.42 -15.91 -25.76
N VAL A 71 -18.65 -14.83 -25.78
CA VAL A 71 -19.11 -13.52 -26.25
C VAL A 71 -18.39 -13.18 -27.55
N LYS A 72 -19.16 -12.90 -28.60
CA LYS A 72 -18.63 -12.61 -29.95
C LYS A 72 -18.81 -11.13 -30.27
N GLY A 73 -17.98 -10.61 -31.19
CA GLY A 73 -18.08 -9.23 -31.65
C GLY A 73 -17.66 -8.18 -30.62
N ILE A 74 -16.81 -8.55 -29.65
CA ILE A 74 -16.34 -7.60 -28.63
C ILE A 74 -15.41 -6.57 -29.26
N PRO A 75 -15.68 -5.26 -29.12
CA PRO A 75 -14.82 -4.21 -29.64
C PRO A 75 -13.45 -4.22 -28.95
N ARG A 76 -12.38 -3.90 -29.70
CA ARG A 76 -11.01 -3.90 -29.18
C ARG A 76 -10.83 -2.98 -27.97
N GLN A 77 -11.54 -1.85 -27.92
CA GLN A 77 -11.50 -0.93 -26.79
C GLN A 77 -11.99 -1.56 -25.49
N ALA A 78 -12.90 -2.55 -25.56
CA ALA A 78 -13.46 -3.30 -24.44
C ALA A 78 -12.59 -4.45 -23.95
N VAL A 79 -11.46 -4.69 -24.60
CA VAL A 79 -10.49 -5.71 -24.18
C VAL A 79 -9.19 -5.03 -23.78
N LEU A 80 -8.69 -5.42 -22.61
CA LEU A 80 -7.35 -5.07 -22.15
C LEU A 80 -6.42 -6.25 -22.38
N LYS A 81 -5.32 -6.01 -23.11
CA LYS A 81 -4.21 -6.95 -23.19
C LYS A 81 -3.36 -6.79 -21.91
N PRO A 82 -3.08 -7.87 -21.15
CA PRO A 82 -2.24 -7.82 -19.94
C PRO A 82 -0.92 -7.05 -20.10
N ALA A 83 -0.20 -7.27 -21.20
CA ALA A 83 1.03 -6.53 -21.53
C ALA A 83 0.87 -5.00 -21.69
N HIS A 84 -0.35 -4.48 -21.80
CA HIS A 84 -0.63 -3.05 -22.07
C HIS A 84 -1.16 -2.34 -20.81
N THR A 85 -0.52 -2.57 -19.66
CA THR A 85 -0.86 -1.94 -18.37
C THR A 85 -0.83 -0.41 -18.41
N TYR A 86 -0.05 0.20 -19.32
CA TYR A 86 -0.05 1.66 -19.54
C TYR A 86 -1.42 2.25 -19.88
N ARG A 87 -2.40 1.42 -20.28
CA ARG A 87 -3.79 1.86 -20.50
C ARG A 87 -4.56 2.09 -19.19
N LEU A 88 -4.04 1.63 -18.05
CA LEU A 88 -4.63 1.78 -16.71
C LEU A 88 -4.03 2.95 -15.91
N GLN A 89 -3.46 3.93 -16.59
CA GLN A 89 -3.00 5.17 -15.96
C GLN A 89 -4.18 5.92 -15.32
N ASN A 90 -3.87 6.71 -14.29
CA ASN A 90 -4.83 7.61 -13.63
C ASN A 90 -6.03 6.90 -12.97
N GLN A 91 -5.87 5.61 -12.68
CA GLN A 91 -6.84 4.89 -11.89
C GLN A 91 -6.75 5.32 -10.43
N HIS A 92 -7.90 5.63 -9.84
CA HIS A 92 -8.03 6.00 -8.44
C HIS A 92 -8.14 4.74 -7.59
N PHE A 93 -7.47 4.77 -6.45
CA PHE A 93 -7.51 3.72 -5.44
C PHE A 93 -7.76 4.34 -4.06
N ALA A 94 -8.53 3.63 -3.25
CA ALA A 94 -8.77 3.91 -1.85
C ALA A 94 -8.35 2.71 -0.99
N LEU A 95 -8.13 2.94 0.30
CA LEU A 95 -7.95 1.85 1.26
C LEU A 95 -9.21 0.98 1.31
N GLY A 96 -9.03 -0.33 1.36
CA GLY A 96 -10.12 -1.31 1.34
C GLY A 96 -10.61 -1.65 -0.07
N ASP A 97 -10.11 -1.00 -1.12
CA ASP A 97 -10.54 -1.32 -2.48
C ASP A 97 -10.15 -2.75 -2.88
N ARG A 98 -11.08 -3.41 -3.57
CA ARG A 98 -10.88 -4.72 -4.16
C ARG A 98 -10.14 -4.56 -5.46
N VAL A 99 -9.05 -5.30 -5.64
CA VAL A 99 -8.22 -5.20 -6.85
C VAL A 99 -7.93 -6.56 -7.44
N THR A 100 -7.58 -6.58 -8.72
CA THR A 100 -7.05 -7.75 -9.42
C THR A 100 -5.80 -7.38 -10.21
N THR A 101 -4.81 -8.26 -10.23
CA THR A 101 -3.64 -8.07 -11.08
C THR A 101 -4.02 -8.24 -12.55
N VAL A 102 -3.46 -7.39 -13.40
CA VAL A 102 -3.63 -7.46 -14.85
C VAL A 102 -2.31 -7.66 -15.60
N GLN A 103 -1.17 -7.39 -14.95
CA GLN A 103 0.13 -7.57 -15.58
C GLN A 103 0.42 -9.07 -15.73
N ASP A 104 0.90 -9.46 -16.92
CA ASP A 104 1.27 -10.85 -17.26
C ASP A 104 2.70 -11.22 -16.84
N SER A 105 3.43 -10.25 -16.32
CA SER A 105 4.81 -10.36 -15.86
C SER A 105 4.96 -9.79 -14.46
N GLY A 106 5.98 -10.24 -13.74
CA GLY A 106 6.28 -9.75 -12.40
C GLY A 106 6.10 -10.83 -11.32
N SER A 107 6.04 -10.37 -10.07
CA SER A 107 6.09 -11.22 -8.89
C SER A 107 4.73 -11.83 -8.51
N VAL A 108 3.63 -11.22 -8.94
CA VAL A 108 2.27 -11.64 -8.60
C VAL A 108 1.62 -12.31 -9.82
N PRO A 109 1.05 -13.52 -9.68
CA PRO A 109 0.39 -14.18 -10.81
C PRO A 109 -0.78 -13.37 -11.38
N LEU A 110 -1.04 -13.53 -12.68
CA LEU A 110 -2.12 -12.85 -13.39
C LEU A 110 -3.49 -13.19 -12.79
N SER A 111 -4.38 -12.20 -12.73
CA SER A 111 -5.77 -12.33 -12.24
C SER A 111 -5.92 -12.74 -10.78
N VAL A 112 -4.85 -12.65 -9.98
CA VAL A 112 -4.93 -12.79 -8.53
C VAL A 112 -5.65 -11.57 -7.97
N LYS A 113 -6.58 -11.80 -7.04
CA LYS A 113 -7.36 -10.75 -6.39
C LYS A 113 -6.81 -10.48 -5.00
N GLY A 114 -7.00 -9.24 -4.56
CA GLY A 114 -6.52 -8.77 -3.26
C GLY A 114 -7.27 -7.53 -2.80
N VAL A 115 -6.90 -7.02 -1.63
CA VAL A 115 -7.45 -5.80 -1.04
C VAL A 115 -6.32 -4.82 -0.81
N VAL A 116 -6.55 -3.55 -1.18
CA VAL A 116 -5.61 -2.45 -0.92
C VAL A 116 -5.59 -2.16 0.57
N ILE A 117 -4.42 -2.30 1.20
CA ILE A 117 -4.22 -2.02 2.63
C ILE A 117 -3.27 -0.84 2.87
N GLY A 118 -2.59 -0.36 1.84
CA GLY A 118 -1.72 0.79 1.90
C GLY A 118 -1.71 1.56 0.59
N LEU A 119 -1.66 2.88 0.67
CA LEU A 119 -1.54 3.79 -0.47
C LEU A 119 -0.30 4.64 -0.29
N ASN A 120 0.65 4.52 -1.21
CA ASN A 120 1.82 5.37 -1.30
C ASN A 120 1.67 6.33 -2.49
N SER A 121 2.61 7.26 -2.68
CA SER A 121 2.55 8.25 -3.77
C SER A 121 2.59 7.65 -5.19
N LYS A 122 3.15 6.45 -5.36
CA LYS A 122 3.31 5.78 -6.68
C LYS A 122 2.89 4.32 -6.71
N THR A 123 2.62 3.74 -5.54
CA THR A 123 2.40 2.30 -5.38
C THR A 123 1.27 2.07 -4.39
N ILE A 124 0.68 0.88 -4.48
CA ILE A 124 -0.28 0.37 -3.51
C ILE A 124 0.30 -0.85 -2.82
N GLU A 125 -0.07 -1.04 -1.57
CA GLU A 125 0.19 -2.26 -0.83
C GLU A 125 -1.09 -3.09 -0.81
N VAL A 126 -0.98 -4.34 -1.23
CA VAL A 126 -2.11 -5.24 -1.42
C VAL A 126 -1.90 -6.51 -0.63
N VAL A 127 -2.94 -6.97 0.05
CA VAL A 127 -3.02 -8.32 0.61
C VAL A 127 -3.81 -9.20 -0.34
N TRP A 128 -3.18 -10.26 -0.84
CA TRP A 128 -3.77 -11.16 -1.80
C TRP A 128 -4.65 -12.24 -1.14
N ASP A 129 -5.70 -12.64 -1.84
CA ASP A 129 -6.63 -13.69 -1.38
C ASP A 129 -6.01 -15.07 -1.30
N VAL A 130 -4.92 -15.28 -2.04
CA VAL A 130 -4.18 -16.53 -2.09
C VAL A 130 -2.72 -16.27 -1.72
N PRO A 131 -2.01 -17.26 -1.15
CA PRO A 131 -0.59 -17.15 -0.92
C PRO A 131 0.16 -17.07 -2.25
N ILE A 132 1.16 -16.19 -2.32
CA ILE A 132 2.05 -16.04 -3.47
C ILE A 132 3.50 -16.20 -3.00
N MET A 133 4.35 -16.81 -3.83
CA MET A 133 5.73 -17.14 -3.43
C MET A 133 6.58 -15.90 -3.10
N SER A 134 6.33 -14.80 -3.79
CA SER A 134 7.01 -13.52 -3.64
C SER A 134 6.42 -12.63 -2.53
N GLY A 135 5.41 -13.12 -1.81
CA GLY A 135 4.67 -12.31 -0.86
C GLY A 135 5.46 -12.01 0.42
N ILE A 136 5.37 -10.77 0.86
CA ILE A 136 5.99 -10.25 2.08
C ILE A 136 4.94 -10.02 3.17
N THR A 137 5.38 -9.66 4.38
CA THR A 137 4.49 -9.42 5.54
C THR A 137 4.02 -7.97 5.67
N LEU A 138 4.56 -7.04 4.86
CA LEU A 138 4.25 -5.61 4.90
C LEU A 138 4.35 -5.05 6.34
N GLY A 139 5.53 -5.11 6.94
CA GLY A 139 5.72 -4.64 8.32
C GLY A 139 5.01 -5.49 9.38
N ASP A 140 4.91 -6.81 9.15
CA ASP A 140 4.17 -7.75 10.02
C ASP A 140 2.65 -7.44 10.14
N ARG A 141 2.10 -6.67 9.19
CA ARG A 141 0.65 -6.41 9.07
C ARG A 141 -0.11 -7.63 8.54
N CYS A 142 0.52 -8.42 7.67
CA CYS A 142 -0.08 -9.63 7.11
C CYS A 142 0.86 -10.84 7.25
N SER A 143 0.31 -12.05 7.10
CA SER A 143 1.12 -13.27 7.16
C SER A 143 2.11 -13.36 6.00
N LYS A 144 3.16 -14.17 6.18
CA LYS A 144 4.13 -14.48 5.12
C LYS A 144 3.43 -14.91 3.84
N CYS A 145 4.01 -14.57 2.69
CA CYS A 145 3.54 -14.96 1.37
C CYS A 145 2.16 -14.37 0.99
N ARG A 146 1.72 -13.23 1.56
CA ARG A 146 0.41 -12.64 1.24
C ARG A 146 0.44 -11.18 0.79
N GLY A 147 1.37 -10.38 1.28
CA GLY A 147 1.46 -8.97 0.95
C GLY A 147 2.34 -8.69 -0.26
N SER A 148 2.05 -7.63 -1.00
CA SER A 148 2.96 -7.07 -2.00
C SER A 148 2.78 -5.57 -2.16
N THR A 149 3.85 -4.88 -2.54
CA THR A 149 3.80 -3.49 -3.01
C THR A 149 3.86 -3.51 -4.54
N VAL A 150 2.87 -2.93 -5.20
CA VAL A 150 2.73 -2.94 -6.67
C VAL A 150 2.40 -1.55 -7.21
N GLU A 151 2.72 -1.27 -8.47
CA GLU A 151 2.39 0.02 -9.11
C GLU A 151 0.90 0.10 -9.48
N PHE A 152 0.35 1.31 -9.55
CA PHE A 152 -1.07 1.56 -9.83
C PHE A 152 -1.59 0.93 -11.13
N ASN A 153 -0.78 0.93 -12.19
CA ASN A 153 -1.14 0.45 -13.51
C ASN A 153 -1.14 -1.10 -13.62
N THR A 154 -0.57 -1.81 -12.65
CA THR A 154 -0.46 -3.28 -12.65
C THR A 154 -1.75 -3.96 -12.19
N CYS A 155 -2.64 -3.19 -11.57
CA CYS A 155 -3.87 -3.66 -10.96
C CYS A 155 -5.08 -2.94 -11.55
N LEU A 156 -6.22 -3.62 -11.56
CA LEU A 156 -7.52 -3.05 -11.86
C LEU A 156 -8.36 -2.98 -10.57
N ASN A 157 -8.95 -1.82 -10.32
CA ASN A 157 -9.86 -1.56 -9.23
C ASN A 157 -11.25 -2.14 -9.58
N LEU A 158 -11.72 -3.05 -8.73
CA LEU A 158 -13.00 -3.72 -8.85
C LEU A 158 -14.07 -3.10 -7.94
N SER A 159 -13.66 -2.39 -6.88
CA SER A 159 -14.58 -1.67 -6.00
C SER A 159 -15.09 -0.38 -6.63
N ASN A 160 -14.19 0.36 -7.30
CA ASN A 160 -14.52 1.54 -8.10
C ASN A 160 -14.09 1.32 -9.56
N PRO A 161 -14.92 0.65 -10.38
CA PRO A 161 -14.59 0.34 -11.76
C PRO A 161 -14.52 1.59 -12.65
N GLN A 162 -13.31 1.97 -13.06
CA GLN A 162 -13.06 3.19 -13.85
C GLN A 162 -12.81 2.94 -15.34
N PHE A 163 -12.66 1.68 -15.76
CA PHE A 163 -12.36 1.29 -17.14
C PHE A 163 -13.47 0.44 -17.77
N ILE A 164 -14.72 0.60 -17.30
CA ILE A 164 -15.88 -0.03 -17.92
C ILE A 164 -16.15 0.64 -19.26
N THR A 165 -16.34 -0.16 -20.29
CA THR A 165 -16.74 0.31 -21.63
C THR A 165 -17.77 -0.62 -22.24
N SER A 166 -18.54 -0.10 -23.19
CA SER A 166 -19.59 -0.85 -23.85
C SER A 166 -19.02 -1.96 -24.74
N THR A 167 -19.68 -3.11 -24.70
CA THR A 167 -19.43 -4.23 -25.61
C THR A 167 -20.18 -4.09 -26.94
N ASN A 168 -20.97 -3.03 -27.12
CA ASN A 168 -21.64 -2.72 -28.38
C ASN A 168 -20.66 -2.05 -29.37
N PRO A 169 -20.44 -2.63 -30.57
CA PRO A 169 -19.55 -2.05 -31.59
C PRO A 169 -19.91 -0.64 -32.05
N LYS A 170 -21.18 -0.23 -31.91
CA LYS A 170 -21.66 1.10 -32.30
C LYS A 170 -21.58 2.14 -31.17
N ALA A 171 -21.13 1.74 -29.98
CA ALA A 171 -21.00 2.68 -28.87
C ALA A 171 -19.83 3.64 -29.08
N LEU A 172 -20.00 4.86 -28.57
CA LEU A 172 -18.95 5.87 -28.59
C LEU A 172 -17.70 5.39 -27.82
N PRO A 173 -16.50 5.83 -28.21
CA PRO A 173 -15.28 5.53 -27.47
C PRO A 173 -15.40 5.98 -26.00
N PRO A 174 -14.90 5.19 -25.04
CA PRO A 174 -14.95 5.58 -23.63
C PRO A 174 -14.07 6.82 -23.41
N VAL A 175 -14.60 7.79 -22.65
CA VAL A 175 -13.84 8.96 -22.19
C VAL A 175 -12.80 8.46 -21.19
N ARG A 176 -11.53 8.77 -21.43
CA ARG A 176 -10.45 8.41 -20.50
C ARG A 176 -10.37 9.46 -19.40
N ASN A 177 -10.08 9.00 -18.19
CA ASN A 177 -9.83 9.90 -17.09
C ASN A 177 -8.43 10.52 -17.27
N GLU A 178 -8.39 11.77 -17.71
CA GLU A 178 -7.12 12.47 -17.96
C GLU A 178 -6.51 13.06 -16.68
N VAL A 179 -7.32 13.18 -15.62
CA VAL A 179 -6.86 13.72 -14.33
C VAL A 179 -5.88 12.74 -13.69
N PRO A 180 -4.61 13.14 -13.46
CA PRO A 180 -3.64 12.29 -12.81
C PRO A 180 -4.10 11.86 -11.42
N PHE A 181 -3.95 10.57 -11.11
CA PHE A 181 -4.14 10.10 -9.74
C PHE A 181 -2.93 10.50 -8.91
N GLU A 182 -3.04 11.63 -8.22
CA GLU A 182 -2.08 12.11 -7.23
C GLU A 182 -2.66 11.92 -5.83
N PRO A 183 -2.55 10.73 -5.22
CA PRO A 183 -2.92 10.54 -3.82
C PRO A 183 -2.08 11.49 -2.95
N ARG A 184 -2.68 12.63 -2.57
CA ARG A 184 -2.07 13.66 -1.72
C ARG A 184 -2.51 13.41 -0.28
N HIS A 185 -1.66 12.74 0.47
CA HIS A 185 -1.93 12.42 1.88
C HIS A 185 -1.22 13.40 2.80
N GLY A 186 -1.98 14.06 3.68
CA GLY A 186 -1.45 14.93 4.71
C GLY A 186 -1.08 16.36 4.29
N PRO A 187 -0.88 17.27 5.26
CA PRO A 187 -0.44 18.63 5.01
C PRO A 187 0.98 18.66 4.44
N ARG A 188 1.27 19.55 3.47
CA ARG A 188 2.65 19.78 3.03
C ARG A 188 3.47 20.22 4.24
N PRO A 189 4.59 19.56 4.58
CA PRO A 189 5.50 20.10 5.56
C PRO A 189 5.91 21.50 5.09
N LYS A 190 5.72 22.51 5.97
CA LYS A 190 6.11 23.90 5.66
C LYS A 190 7.61 24.04 5.38
N ILE A 191 8.40 23.05 5.84
CA ILE A 191 9.84 22.95 5.67
C ILE A 191 10.11 21.74 4.77
N ASN A 192 10.49 22.02 3.52
CA ASN A 192 11.05 20.99 2.64
C ASN A 192 12.55 20.89 2.91
N PRO A 193 13.13 19.67 3.00
CA PRO A 193 14.58 19.52 3.02
C PRO A 193 15.18 20.14 1.76
N ALA A 194 16.37 20.73 1.90
CA ALA A 194 17.12 21.25 0.76
C ALA A 194 17.42 20.13 -0.24
N PRO A 195 17.57 20.43 -1.55
CA PRO A 195 17.93 19.43 -2.55
C PRO A 195 19.15 18.61 -2.10
N GLY A 196 19.01 17.28 -2.07
CA GLY A 196 20.06 16.35 -1.65
C GLY A 196 20.06 15.95 -0.16
N GLN A 197 19.20 16.54 0.68
CA GLN A 197 19.04 16.09 2.07
C GLN A 197 17.98 15.00 2.20
N ALA A 198 18.33 13.91 2.91
CA ALA A 198 17.38 12.86 3.23
C ALA A 198 16.28 13.39 4.16
N PRO A 199 15.02 12.95 3.99
CA PRO A 199 13.96 13.28 4.94
C PRO A 199 14.37 12.81 6.34
N ALA A 200 14.11 13.64 7.35
CA ALA A 200 14.43 13.31 8.74
C ALA A 200 13.55 12.12 9.20
N ALA A 201 14.08 10.91 9.07
CA ALA A 201 13.43 9.69 9.54
C ALA A 201 13.83 9.41 10.99
N GLY A 202 12.91 9.71 11.91
CA GLY A 202 12.99 9.29 13.32
C GLY A 202 14.03 10.03 14.18
N LEU A 203 14.07 9.64 15.46
CA LEU A 203 15.04 10.11 16.45
C LEU A 203 16.43 9.53 16.14
N ARG A 204 17.13 10.07 15.13
CA ARG A 204 18.54 9.75 14.93
C ARG A 204 19.41 10.60 15.85
N PRO A 205 20.40 10.02 16.55
CA PRO A 205 21.47 10.82 17.12
C PRO A 205 22.13 11.61 15.98
N ALA A 206 22.35 12.91 16.18
CA ALA A 206 23.09 13.73 15.24
C ALA A 206 24.44 13.08 14.93
N GLN A 207 24.79 12.97 13.65
CA GLN A 207 26.13 12.51 13.29
C GLN A 207 27.17 13.45 13.91
N PRO A 208 28.23 12.91 14.53
CA PRO A 208 29.30 13.74 15.07
C PRO A 208 29.94 14.53 13.91
N ALA A 209 30.19 15.81 14.16
CA ALA A 209 30.87 16.67 13.20
C ALA A 209 32.23 16.05 12.84
N SER A 210 32.44 15.82 11.55
CA SER A 210 33.76 15.51 11.00
C SER A 210 34.65 16.73 11.20
N HIS A 211 35.69 16.56 12.01
CA HIS A 211 36.81 17.50 12.12
C HIS A 211 37.68 17.48 10.86
#